data_AF-V4PCF4-F1
#
_entry.id   AF-V4PCF4-F1
#
_cell.length_a   1.000
_cell.length_b   1.000
_cell.length_c   1.000
_cell.angle_alpha   90.00
_cell.angle_beta   90.00
_cell.angle_gamma   90.00
#
_symmetry.space_group_name_H-M   'P 1'
#
loop_
_entity.id
_entity.type
_entity.pdbx_description
1 polymer ?
#
loop_
_entity_poly.entity_id
_entity_poly.type
_entity_poly.pdbx_seq_one_letter_code
_entity_poly.pdbx_strand_id
1 'polypeptide(L)'
;MRSRLRTFFATRPFVNNRQNNIHEYVHTQQQDSSDRLAARVAYEGVAEFVAERVTGHRPPLQLYTYGPAHSDTVREQFKADMAKTDWTDWLYNSDHNVFGVPDMGYFAGYEIAKGFYDRARDKREAIRTLIQLPYGDDTAVHDYIVKSGYLA
;
A
#
# COMPACT_ATOMS: atom_id res chain seq x y z
N MET A 1 -13.83 5.92 -25.72
CA MET A 1 -14.35 4.89 -24.80
C MET A 1 -13.99 3.46 -25.23
N ARG A 2 -14.29 3.02 -26.46
CA ARG A 2 -13.99 1.65 -26.95
C ARG A 2 -12.49 1.26 -26.95
N SER A 3 -11.58 2.20 -27.22
CA SER A 3 -10.13 1.93 -27.22
C SER A 3 -9.58 1.68 -25.81
N ARG A 4 -9.94 2.52 -24.83
CA ARG A 4 -9.52 2.38 -23.42
C ARG A 4 -10.00 1.06 -22.81
N LEU A 5 -11.25 0.67 -23.06
CA LEU A 5 -11.77 -0.61 -22.59
C LEU A 5 -11.04 -1.80 -23.23
N ARG A 6 -10.68 -1.73 -24.51
CA ARG A 6 -9.90 -2.79 -25.17
C ARG A 6 -8.52 -2.95 -24.52
N THR A 7 -7.80 -1.85 -24.28
CA THR A 7 -6.50 -1.89 -23.59
C THR A 7 -6.63 -2.45 -22.18
N PHE A 8 -7.67 -2.02 -21.43
CA PHE A 8 -7.94 -2.54 -20.08
C PHE A 8 -8.25 -4.04 -20.09
N PHE A 9 -9.15 -4.54 -20.94
CA PHE A 9 -9.47 -5.96 -20.96
C PHE A 9 -8.32 -6.83 -21.50
N ALA A 10 -7.40 -6.27 -22.29
CA ALA A 10 -6.18 -6.96 -22.73
C ALA A 10 -5.22 -7.27 -21.57
N THR A 11 -5.29 -6.54 -20.45
CA THR A 11 -4.50 -6.85 -19.24
C THR A 11 -5.10 -7.98 -18.40
N ARG A 12 -6.22 -8.58 -18.84
CA ARG A 12 -6.95 -9.64 -18.13
C ARG A 12 -7.32 -9.25 -16.68
N PRO A 13 -8.07 -8.15 -16.50
CA PRO A 13 -8.33 -7.55 -15.19
C PRO A 13 -9.04 -8.50 -14.20
N PHE A 14 -9.78 -9.48 -14.73
CA PHE A 14 -10.45 -10.50 -13.94
C PHE A 14 -9.50 -11.41 -13.13
N VAL A 15 -8.24 -11.54 -13.55
CA VAL A 15 -7.23 -12.33 -12.80
C VAL A 15 -6.97 -11.72 -11.43
N ASN A 16 -7.04 -10.39 -11.32
CA ASN A 16 -6.79 -9.67 -10.07
C ASN A 16 -8.07 -9.46 -9.24
N ASN A 17 -9.25 -9.77 -9.79
CA ASN A 17 -10.55 -9.44 -9.19
C ASN A 17 -10.72 -10.04 -7.78
N ARG A 18 -10.14 -11.22 -7.51
CA ARG A 18 -10.18 -11.81 -6.16
C ARG A 18 -9.38 -10.97 -5.17
N GLN A 19 -8.17 -10.53 -5.53
CA GLN A 19 -7.35 -9.69 -4.65
C GLN A 19 -8.03 -8.34 -4.43
N ASN A 20 -8.46 -7.68 -5.51
CA ASN A 20 -9.09 -6.37 -5.44
C ASN A 20 -10.37 -6.41 -4.59
N ASN A 21 -11.23 -7.42 -4.75
CA ASN A 21 -12.44 -7.52 -3.92
C ASN A 21 -12.13 -7.64 -2.42
N ILE A 22 -11.06 -8.35 -2.04
CA ILE A 22 -10.67 -8.45 -0.63
C ILE A 22 -10.00 -7.16 -0.16
N HIS A 23 -9.19 -6.51 -1.00
CA HIS A 23 -8.61 -5.20 -0.73
C HIS A 23 -9.72 -4.18 -0.39
N GLU A 24 -10.71 -4.04 -1.26
CA GLU A 24 -11.86 -3.15 -1.03
C GLU A 24 -12.70 -3.58 0.19
N TYR A 25 -12.81 -4.88 0.46
CA TYR A 25 -13.47 -5.34 1.68
C TYR A 25 -12.72 -4.91 2.95
N VAL A 26 -11.39 -4.91 2.95
CA VAL A 26 -10.58 -4.43 4.08
C VAL A 26 -10.85 -2.94 4.34
N HIS A 27 -10.99 -2.13 3.30
CA HIS A 27 -11.37 -0.71 3.45
C HIS A 27 -12.70 -0.52 4.20
N THR A 28 -13.68 -1.40 4.02
CA THR A 28 -14.94 -1.34 4.78
C THR A 28 -14.77 -1.54 6.29
N GLN A 29 -13.61 -2.04 6.72
CA GLN A 29 -13.26 -2.31 8.11
C GLN A 29 -12.26 -1.30 8.68
N GLN A 30 -11.64 -0.47 7.83
CA GLN A 30 -10.68 0.56 8.23
C GLN A 30 -11.41 1.86 8.61
N GLN A 31 -10.74 2.67 9.42
CA GLN A 31 -11.16 4.05 9.70
C GLN A 31 -10.67 4.98 8.59
N ASP A 32 -11.36 6.11 8.40
CA ASP A 32 -10.96 7.13 7.43
C ASP A 32 -9.52 7.62 7.69
N SER A 33 -8.77 7.80 6.61
CA SER A 33 -7.40 8.31 6.66
C SER A 33 -7.34 9.82 6.61
N SER A 34 -6.30 10.40 7.20
CA SER A 34 -5.95 11.80 6.95
C SER A 34 -5.44 12.00 5.52
N ASP A 35 -5.19 13.25 5.16
CA ASP A 35 -4.63 13.61 3.86
C ASP A 35 -3.10 13.56 3.80
N ARG A 36 -2.42 13.06 4.84
CA ARG A 36 -0.98 12.84 4.76
C ARG A 36 -0.66 11.66 3.85
N LEU A 37 0.43 11.78 3.09
CA LEU A 37 0.95 10.68 2.29
C LEU A 37 1.19 9.44 3.16
N ALA A 38 1.78 9.60 4.35
CA ALA A 38 1.97 8.51 5.31
C ALA A 38 0.68 7.76 5.62
N ALA A 39 -0.41 8.49 5.87
CA ALA A 39 -1.71 7.93 6.21
C ALA A 39 -2.33 7.20 5.01
N ARG A 40 -2.31 7.80 3.82
CA ARG A 40 -2.83 7.19 2.60
C ARG A 40 -2.05 5.94 2.18
N VAL A 41 -0.72 6.00 2.23
CA VAL A 41 0.16 4.86 1.95
C VAL A 41 -0.05 3.74 2.96
N ALA A 42 -0.19 4.05 4.25
CA ALA A 42 -0.52 3.05 5.27
C ALA A 42 -1.89 2.41 5.01
N TYR A 43 -2.90 3.23 4.68
CA TYR A 43 -4.27 2.80 4.44
C TYR A 43 -4.37 1.80 3.27
N GLU A 44 -3.81 2.15 2.11
CA GLU A 44 -3.75 1.29 0.91
C GLU A 44 -2.86 0.06 1.14
N GLY A 45 -1.70 0.25 1.77
CA GLY A 45 -0.75 -0.81 2.02
C GLY A 45 -1.26 -1.90 2.95
N VAL A 46 -2.02 -1.52 3.99
CA VAL A 46 -2.66 -2.48 4.89
C VAL A 46 -3.74 -3.28 4.17
N ALA A 47 -4.57 -2.62 3.35
CA ALA A 47 -5.58 -3.32 2.56
C ALA A 47 -4.95 -4.35 1.62
N GLU A 48 -3.86 -3.97 0.95
CA GLU A 48 -3.12 -4.87 0.05
C GLU A 48 -2.47 -6.04 0.79
N PHE A 49 -1.81 -5.77 1.93
CA PHE A 49 -1.19 -6.80 2.74
C PHE A 49 -2.21 -7.80 3.29
N VAL A 50 -3.29 -7.32 3.92
CA VAL A 50 -4.33 -8.18 4.49
C VAL A 50 -5.02 -8.98 3.40
N ALA A 51 -5.28 -8.38 2.24
CA ALA A 51 -5.84 -9.09 1.09
C ALA A 51 -4.92 -10.24 0.64
N GLU A 52 -3.61 -10.02 0.50
CA GLU A 52 -2.67 -11.11 0.17
C GLU A 52 -2.70 -12.23 1.22
N ARG A 53 -2.79 -11.89 2.52
CA ARG A 53 -2.86 -12.90 3.60
C ARG A 53 -4.13 -13.75 3.53
N VAL A 54 -5.25 -13.20 3.08
CA VAL A 54 -6.52 -13.92 2.93
C VAL A 54 -6.56 -14.72 1.63
N THR A 55 -6.07 -14.13 0.53
CA THR A 55 -6.18 -14.73 -0.80
C THR A 55 -5.05 -15.72 -1.08
N GLY A 56 -3.88 -15.53 -0.48
CA GLY A 56 -2.64 -16.19 -0.86
C GLY A 56 -2.17 -15.81 -2.27
N HIS A 57 -2.63 -14.68 -2.80
CA HIS A 57 -2.35 -14.26 -4.16
C HIS A 57 -1.83 -12.83 -4.18
N ARG A 58 -0.78 -12.62 -4.96
CA ARG A 58 -0.25 -11.30 -5.28
C ARG A 58 -0.41 -11.07 -6.79
N PRO A 59 -1.05 -9.98 -7.22
CA PRO A 59 -1.26 -9.73 -8.64
C PRO A 59 0.09 -9.42 -9.31
N PRO A 60 0.27 -9.72 -10.62
CA PRO A 60 1.52 -9.54 -11.33
C PRO A 60 1.75 -8.06 -11.73
N LEU A 61 1.79 -7.17 -10.74
CA LEU A 61 2.00 -5.73 -10.94
C LEU A 61 3.50 -5.38 -10.96
N GLN A 62 3.88 -4.38 -11.75
CA GLN A 62 5.26 -3.95 -11.91
C GLN A 62 5.90 -3.49 -10.59
N LEU A 63 5.12 -2.86 -9.70
CA LEU A 63 5.59 -2.42 -8.38
C LEU A 63 6.18 -3.56 -7.54
N TYR A 64 5.70 -4.81 -7.73
CA TYR A 64 6.24 -5.98 -7.02
C TYR A 64 7.55 -6.52 -7.58
N THR A 65 7.94 -6.08 -8.77
CA THR A 65 9.26 -6.38 -9.36
C THR A 65 10.22 -5.20 -9.14
N TYR A 66 9.75 -3.99 -9.42
CA TYR A 66 10.54 -2.78 -9.31
C TYR A 66 10.87 -2.42 -7.85
N GLY A 67 9.88 -2.46 -6.96
CA GLY A 67 10.01 -2.07 -5.56
C GLY A 67 11.11 -2.83 -4.82
N PRO A 68 11.14 -4.18 -4.85
CA PRO A 68 12.22 -4.94 -4.23
C PRO A 68 13.61 -4.67 -4.82
N ALA A 69 13.69 -4.40 -6.14
CA ALA A 69 14.96 -4.09 -6.80
C ALA A 69 15.50 -2.69 -6.47
N HIS A 70 14.63 -1.77 -6.03
CA HIS A 70 14.96 -0.37 -5.73
C HIS A 70 14.51 0.03 -4.31
N SER A 71 14.49 -0.92 -3.38
CA SER A 71 13.84 -0.74 -2.07
C SER A 71 14.42 0.43 -1.27
N ASP A 72 15.73 0.64 -1.34
CA ASP A 72 16.39 1.74 -0.65
C ASP A 72 15.99 3.08 -1.23
N THR A 73 15.97 3.22 -2.56
CA THR A 73 15.54 4.44 -3.24
C THR A 73 14.09 4.79 -2.92
N VAL A 74 13.19 3.80 -2.98
CA VAL A 74 11.77 4.01 -2.65
C VAL A 74 11.61 4.40 -1.18
N ARG A 75 12.34 3.75 -0.27
CA ARG A 75 12.29 4.07 1.17
C ARG A 75 12.77 5.49 1.45
N GLU A 76 13.90 5.92 0.87
CA GLU A 76 14.42 7.27 1.09
C GLU A 76 13.52 8.36 0.49
N GLN A 77 12.93 8.11 -0.68
CA GLN A 77 11.92 9.02 -1.25
C GLN A 77 10.68 9.09 -0.36
N PHE A 78 10.21 7.95 0.18
CA PHE A 78 9.08 7.92 1.11
C PHE A 78 9.37 8.75 2.36
N LYS A 79 10.55 8.58 2.97
CA LYS A 79 10.97 9.37 4.15
C LYS A 79 10.92 10.87 3.89
N ALA A 80 11.33 11.31 2.69
CA ALA A 80 11.28 12.71 2.29
C ALA A 80 9.85 13.24 2.06
N ASP A 81 8.93 12.38 1.63
CA ASP A 81 7.59 12.79 1.18
C ASP A 81 6.48 12.51 2.19
N MET A 82 6.67 11.60 3.17
CA MET A 82 5.59 11.03 3.98
C MET A 82 4.75 12.07 4.75
N ALA A 83 5.30 13.26 5.03
CA ALA A 83 4.61 14.36 5.69
C ALA A 83 3.80 15.27 4.72
N LYS A 84 3.96 15.12 3.41
CA LYS A 84 3.27 15.91 2.39
C LYS A 84 1.81 15.48 2.25
N THR A 85 0.99 16.37 1.69
CA THR A 85 -0.39 16.09 1.27
C THR A 85 -0.51 15.90 -0.24
N ASP A 86 0.59 16.03 -0.97
CA ASP A 86 0.67 15.70 -2.38
C ASP A 86 1.07 14.23 -2.53
N TRP A 87 0.23 13.45 -3.20
CA TRP A 87 0.44 12.02 -3.41
C TRP A 87 0.68 11.68 -4.88
N THR A 88 0.83 12.68 -5.76
CA THR A 88 0.85 12.50 -7.22
C THR A 88 1.92 11.51 -7.69
N ASP A 89 3.07 11.48 -7.03
CA ASP A 89 4.15 10.52 -7.34
C ASP A 89 3.94 9.11 -6.77
N TRP A 90 2.96 8.94 -5.88
CA TRP A 90 2.82 7.74 -5.06
C TRP A 90 1.55 6.94 -5.32
N LEU A 91 0.41 7.61 -5.50
CA LEU A 91 -0.92 6.98 -5.48
C LEU A 91 -1.79 7.48 -6.64
N TYR A 92 -2.59 6.56 -7.18
CA TYR A 92 -3.61 6.82 -8.20
C TYR A 92 -3.04 7.48 -9.46
N ASN A 93 -1.85 7.06 -9.86
CA ASN A 93 -1.06 7.73 -10.89
C ASN A 93 -0.77 6.82 -12.10
N SER A 94 0.09 7.31 -13.00
CA SER A 94 0.59 6.56 -14.15
C SER A 94 2.11 6.47 -14.07
N ASP A 95 2.75 5.84 -15.06
CA ASP A 95 4.21 5.74 -15.18
C ASP A 95 4.92 7.09 -15.37
N HIS A 96 4.17 8.18 -15.58
CA HIS A 96 4.66 9.55 -15.55
C HIS A 96 4.84 10.06 -14.10
N ASN A 97 5.71 9.40 -13.32
CA ASN A 97 6.09 9.77 -11.96
C ASN A 97 7.60 9.55 -11.73
N VAL A 98 8.12 9.93 -10.56
CA VAL A 98 9.56 9.82 -10.25
C VAL A 98 10.13 8.39 -10.27
N PHE A 99 9.30 7.36 -10.14
CA PHE A 99 9.70 5.95 -10.18
C PHE A 99 9.59 5.30 -11.56
N GLY A 100 8.84 5.92 -12.50
CA GLY A 100 8.51 5.31 -13.77
C GLY A 100 7.59 4.09 -13.66
N VAL A 101 7.01 3.85 -12.47
CA VAL A 101 6.13 2.71 -12.16
C VAL A 101 4.91 3.24 -11.42
N PRO A 102 3.67 2.92 -11.85
CA PRO A 102 2.47 3.39 -11.18
C PRO A 102 2.35 2.87 -9.74
N ASP A 103 1.71 3.67 -8.89
CA ASP A 103 1.15 3.25 -7.60
C ASP A 103 2.19 2.67 -6.62
N MET A 104 3.41 3.22 -6.63
CA MET A 104 4.50 2.79 -5.73
C MET A 104 4.18 2.99 -4.23
N GLY A 105 3.18 3.80 -3.89
CA GLY A 105 2.62 3.90 -2.55
C GLY A 105 2.07 2.57 -2.03
N TYR A 106 1.48 1.74 -2.89
CA TYR A 106 1.00 0.40 -2.49
C TYR A 106 2.16 -0.51 -2.10
N PHE A 107 3.28 -0.46 -2.83
CA PHE A 107 4.48 -1.22 -2.48
C PHE A 107 5.05 -0.76 -1.13
N ALA A 108 5.26 0.54 -0.93
CA ALA A 108 5.80 1.07 0.32
C ALA A 108 4.88 0.73 1.50
N GLY A 109 3.58 0.95 1.35
CA GLY A 109 2.58 0.65 2.37
C GLY A 109 2.53 -0.85 2.71
N TYR A 110 2.60 -1.71 1.69
CA TYR A 110 2.67 -3.17 1.88
C TYR A 110 3.89 -3.57 2.70
N GLU A 111 5.07 -3.05 2.39
CA GLU A 111 6.31 -3.37 3.12
C GLU A 111 6.27 -2.87 4.57
N ILE A 112 5.66 -1.71 4.83
CA ILE A 112 5.40 -1.22 6.19
C ILE A 112 4.47 -2.18 6.94
N ALA A 113 3.34 -2.57 6.35
CA ALA A 113 2.38 -3.48 6.98
C ALA A 113 3.00 -4.84 7.28
N LYS A 114 3.76 -5.37 6.31
CA LYS A 114 4.53 -6.61 6.46
C LYS A 114 5.58 -6.50 7.55
N GLY A 115 6.36 -5.42 7.59
CA GLY A 115 7.38 -5.20 8.62
C GLY A 115 6.79 -5.16 10.03
N PHE A 116 5.65 -4.47 10.20
CA PHE A 116 4.92 -4.45 11.46
C PHE A 116 4.42 -5.85 11.85
N TYR A 117 3.78 -6.54 10.91
CA TYR A 117 3.27 -7.90 11.11
C TYR A 117 4.39 -8.88 11.48
N ASP A 118 5.53 -8.85 10.78
CA ASP A 118 6.64 -9.78 10.98
C ASP A 118 7.28 -9.62 12.36
N ARG A 119 7.38 -8.38 12.86
CA ARG A 119 7.91 -8.07 14.20
C ARG A 119 6.93 -8.40 15.34
N ALA A 120 5.63 -8.50 15.05
CA ALA A 120 4.64 -8.83 16.06
C ALA A 120 4.75 -10.28 16.53
N ARG A 121 4.65 -10.50 17.84
CA ARG A 121 4.60 -11.85 18.43
C ARG A 121 3.26 -12.53 18.16
N ASP A 122 2.16 -11.79 18.37
CA ASP A 122 0.81 -12.25 18.06
C ASP A 122 0.39 -11.73 16.69
N LYS A 123 0.28 -12.65 15.72
CA LYS A 123 -0.10 -12.33 14.35
C LYS A 123 -1.58 -11.95 14.21
N ARG A 124 -2.46 -12.46 15.07
CA ARG A 124 -3.89 -12.09 15.04
C ARG A 124 -4.08 -10.66 15.54
N GLU A 125 -3.40 -10.33 16.64
CA GLU A 125 -3.41 -8.98 17.18
C GLU A 125 -2.77 -7.97 16.22
N ALA A 126 -1.72 -8.38 15.50
CA ALA A 126 -1.12 -7.54 14.47
C ALA A 126 -2.11 -7.19 13.36
N ILE A 127 -2.83 -8.18 12.80
CA ILE A 127 -3.84 -7.93 11.75
C ILE A 127 -4.96 -7.04 12.28
N ARG A 128 -5.43 -7.28 13.51
CA ARG A 128 -6.43 -6.42 14.15
C ARG A 128 -5.94 -4.98 14.25
N THR A 129 -4.71 -4.78 14.71
CA THR A 129 -4.08 -3.46 14.86
C THR A 129 -3.97 -2.74 13.52
N LEU A 130 -3.52 -3.45 12.47
CA LEU A 130 -3.42 -2.88 11.12
C LEU A 130 -4.80 -2.40 10.62
N ILE A 131 -5.83 -3.25 10.71
CA ILE A 131 -7.18 -2.90 10.23
C ILE A 131 -7.77 -1.75 11.04
N GLN A 132 -7.57 -1.72 12.36
CA GLN A 132 -8.20 -0.75 13.27
C GLN A 132 -7.36 0.50 13.54
N LEU A 133 -6.20 0.66 12.89
CA LEU A 133 -5.33 1.82 13.05
C LEU A 133 -6.13 3.12 12.86
N PRO A 134 -5.98 4.14 13.73
CA PRO A 134 -6.63 5.42 13.54
C PRO A 134 -5.88 6.20 12.43
N TYR A 135 -6.19 5.91 11.17
CA TYR A 135 -5.50 6.50 10.02
C TYR A 135 -5.66 8.04 9.92
N GLY A 136 -6.66 8.60 10.59
CA GLY A 136 -6.84 10.05 10.74
C GLY A 136 -5.89 10.72 11.75
N ASP A 137 -5.19 9.93 12.57
CA ASP A 137 -4.21 10.41 13.54
C ASP A 137 -2.79 10.23 12.99
N ASP A 138 -2.22 11.34 12.48
CA ASP A 138 -0.88 11.39 11.91
C ASP A 138 0.20 10.86 12.88
N THR A 139 0.02 11.03 14.19
CA THR A 139 0.98 10.55 15.21
C THR A 139 0.91 9.03 15.33
N ALA A 140 -0.30 8.48 15.41
CA ALA A 140 -0.51 7.04 15.48
C ALA A 140 -0.01 6.32 14.22
N VAL A 141 -0.23 6.92 13.04
CA VAL A 141 0.30 6.43 11.76
C VAL A 141 1.82 6.46 11.78
N HIS A 142 2.44 7.58 12.15
CA HIS A 142 3.90 7.67 12.23
C HIS A 142 4.50 6.62 13.17
N ASP A 143 3.93 6.43 14.36
CA ASP A 143 4.38 5.44 15.33
C ASP A 143 4.25 4.00 14.81
N TYR A 144 3.18 3.71 14.06
CA TYR A 144 3.02 2.44 13.36
C TYR A 144 4.15 2.22 12.34
N ILE A 145 4.47 3.22 11.52
CA ILE A 145 5.53 3.12 10.53
C ILE A 145 6.89 2.93 11.22
N VAL A 146 7.18 3.64 12.31
CA VAL A 146 8.40 3.39 13.12
C VAL A 146 8.45 1.95 13.62
N LYS A 147 7.35 1.43 14.18
CA LYS A 147 7.27 0.06 14.71
C LYS A 147 7.43 -1.01 13.63
N SER A 148 7.11 -0.71 12.37
CA SER A 148 7.40 -1.61 11.24
C SER A 148 8.90 -1.77 10.97
N GLY A 149 9.70 -0.79 11.39
CA GLY A 149 11.13 -0.68 11.07
C GLY A 149 11.43 -0.10 9.69
N TYR A 150 10.43 0.43 8.98
CA TYR A 150 10.60 1.01 7.64
C TYR A 150 11.34 2.36 7.65
N LEU A 151 11.37 3.05 8.80
CA LEU A 151 12.12 4.31 8.95
C LEU A 151 13.54 4.13 9.49
N ALA A 152 13.91 2.91 9.88
CA ALA A 152 15.24 2.59 10.38
C ALA A 152 16.32 2.68 9.30
#